data_AF-A0A1L7I5K1-F1
#
_entry.id   AF-A0A1L7I5K1-F1
#
_cell.length_a   1.000
_cell.length_b   1.000
_cell.length_c   1.000
_cell.angle_alpha   90.00
_cell.angle_beta   90.00
_cell.angle_gamma   90.00
#
_symmetry.space_group_name_H-M   'P 1'
#
loop_
_entity.id
_entity.type
_entity.pdbx_description
1 polymer ?
#
loop_
_entity_poly.entity_id
_entity_poly.type
_entity_poly.pdbx_seq_one_letter_code
_entity_poly.pdbx_strand_id
1 'polypeptide(L)'
;MEIIDLSQEIYDGMPVYKVLPEVKICMHASHEEWNGEEIIGEPTPSVYKLEMSEHTGTHVDALSHMRKEDKGKSIDTMPLSMFYTEGLCLDFSEKGLKEIITSEEIQQKLKDIDETLKAGDTILLHTGHYQKHFNTENWPDGPGISAEAAR
;
A
#
# COMPACT_ATOMS: atom_id res chain seq x y z
N MET A 1 21.38 -3.43 11.19
CA MET A 1 20.02 -2.92 10.92
C MET A 1 19.47 -3.76 9.79
N GLU A 2 18.34 -4.39 10.00
CA GLU A 2 17.63 -5.16 8.99
C GLU A 2 16.58 -4.25 8.35
N ILE A 3 16.36 -4.39 7.04
CA ILE A 3 15.32 -3.67 6.31
C ILE A 3 14.34 -4.71 5.81
N ILE A 4 13.06 -4.56 6.17
CA ILE A 4 11.99 -5.45 5.77
C ILE A 4 11.14 -4.72 4.73
N ASP A 5 10.97 -5.35 3.57
CA ASP A 5 10.09 -4.84 2.52
C ASP A 5 8.64 -5.25 2.79
N LEU A 6 7.75 -4.27 2.89
CA LEU A 6 6.31 -4.46 3.09
C LEU A 6 5.51 -4.17 1.80
N SER A 7 6.19 -3.87 0.70
CA SER A 7 5.56 -3.60 -0.59
C SER A 7 5.13 -4.88 -1.30
N GLN A 8 4.10 -4.76 -2.14
CA GLN A 8 3.71 -5.79 -3.10
C GLN A 8 4.28 -5.45 -4.47
N GLU A 9 4.58 -6.48 -5.25
CA GLU A 9 5.05 -6.32 -6.63
C GLU A 9 4.00 -5.58 -7.47
N ILE A 10 4.46 -4.61 -8.27
CA ILE A 10 3.65 -3.93 -9.28
C ILE A 10 3.95 -4.59 -10.63
N TYR A 11 2.93 -5.15 -11.25
CA TYR A 11 3.05 -5.84 -12.53
C TYR A 11 1.87 -5.53 -13.45
N ASP A 12 2.09 -5.68 -14.75
CA ASP A 12 1.08 -5.46 -15.78
C ASP A 12 -0.12 -6.40 -15.57
N GLY A 13 -1.34 -5.84 -15.61
CA GLY A 13 -2.56 -6.61 -15.41
C GLY A 13 -2.82 -7.11 -13.98
N MET A 14 -2.12 -6.59 -12.98
CA MET A 14 -2.39 -6.93 -11.58
C MET A 14 -3.83 -6.56 -11.17
N PRO A 15 -4.45 -7.29 -10.21
CA PRO A 15 -5.76 -6.95 -9.69
C PRO A 15 -5.78 -5.53 -9.11
N VAL A 16 -6.74 -4.72 -9.55
CA VAL A 16 -7.01 -3.39 -9.00
C VAL A 16 -8.44 -3.31 -8.44
N TYR A 17 -8.68 -2.37 -7.53
CA TYR A 17 -10.03 -2.12 -7.04
C TYR A 17 -10.93 -1.66 -8.20
N LYS A 18 -12.22 -2.05 -8.20
CA LYS A 18 -13.13 -2.09 -9.36
C LYS A 18 -13.24 -0.80 -10.21
N VAL A 19 -12.87 0.35 -9.67
CA VAL A 19 -12.98 1.65 -10.34
C VAL A 19 -11.63 2.27 -10.71
N LEU A 20 -10.53 1.63 -10.35
CA LEU A 20 -9.19 2.13 -10.60
C LEU A 20 -8.71 1.76 -12.01
N PRO A 21 -7.90 2.61 -12.67
CA PRO A 21 -7.25 2.25 -13.92
C PRO A 21 -6.33 1.04 -13.72
N GLU A 22 -6.26 0.19 -14.75
CA GLU A 22 -5.33 -0.93 -14.81
C GLU A 22 -3.88 -0.45 -14.80
N VAL A 23 -2.98 -1.30 -14.30
CA VAL A 23 -1.54 -1.10 -14.42
C VAL A 23 -1.09 -1.52 -15.82
N LYS A 24 -0.41 -0.61 -16.52
CA LYS A 24 0.24 -0.89 -17.80
C LYS A 24 1.73 -0.61 -17.71
N ILE A 25 2.53 -1.61 -18.06
CA ILE A 25 3.98 -1.51 -18.11
C ILE A 25 4.41 -1.91 -19.53
N CYS A 26 4.87 -0.94 -20.31
CA CYS A 26 5.32 -1.17 -21.68
C CYS A 26 6.74 -0.63 -21.89
N MET A 27 7.54 -1.35 -22.69
CA MET A 27 8.86 -0.86 -23.05
C MET A 27 8.70 0.41 -23.89
N HIS A 28 9.29 1.51 -23.41
CA HIS A 28 9.28 2.80 -24.08
C HIS A 28 10.47 2.96 -25.01
N ALA A 29 11.64 2.46 -24.61
CA ALA A 29 12.84 2.49 -25.43
C ALA A 29 13.71 1.26 -25.19
N SER A 30 14.38 0.80 -26.24
CA SER A 30 15.38 -0.26 -26.20
C SER A 30 16.81 0.29 -26.28
N HIS A 31 17.79 -0.53 -25.92
CA HIS A 31 19.21 -0.15 -26.05
C HIS A 31 19.62 -0.01 -27.52
N GLU A 32 19.08 -0.85 -28.40
CA GLU A 32 19.35 -0.83 -29.84
C GLU A 32 18.89 0.51 -30.46
N GLU A 33 17.71 0.99 -30.08
CA GLU A 33 17.19 2.29 -30.52
C GLU A 33 18.12 3.44 -30.11
N TRP A 34 18.69 3.38 -28.90
CA TRP A 34 19.62 4.40 -28.41
C TRP A 34 20.95 4.38 -29.16
N ASN A 35 21.44 3.19 -29.49
CA ASN A 35 22.70 3.01 -30.20
C ASN A 35 22.58 3.17 -31.72
N GLY A 36 21.35 3.26 -32.25
CA GLY A 36 21.10 3.28 -33.69
C GLY A 36 21.38 1.94 -34.36
N GLU A 37 21.24 0.84 -33.61
CA GLU A 37 21.43 -0.52 -34.08
C GLU A 37 20.14 -1.08 -34.70
N GLU A 38 20.27 -2.04 -35.62
CA GLU A 38 19.12 -2.79 -36.11
C GLU A 38 18.61 -3.73 -35.02
N ILE A 39 17.29 -3.73 -34.76
CA ILE A 39 16.68 -4.65 -33.81
C ILE A 39 16.59 -6.04 -34.45
N ILE A 40 17.38 -6.99 -33.94
CA ILE A 40 17.35 -8.39 -34.36
C ILE A 40 16.78 -9.24 -33.23
N GLY A 41 15.54 -9.70 -33.39
CA GLY A 41 14.84 -10.48 -32.38
C GLY A 41 14.05 -9.61 -31.40
N GLU A 42 13.99 -10.03 -30.13
CA GLU A 42 13.35 -9.24 -29.07
C GLU A 42 14.26 -8.08 -28.67
N PRO A 43 13.76 -6.83 -28.68
CA PRO A 43 14.56 -5.67 -28.31
C PRO A 43 14.99 -5.71 -26.83
N THR A 44 16.18 -5.19 -26.52
CA THR A 44 16.70 -5.18 -25.15
C THR A 44 16.15 -3.98 -24.37
N PRO A 45 15.32 -4.16 -23.33
CA PRO A 45 14.66 -3.06 -22.65
C PRO A 45 15.64 -2.10 -21.96
N SER A 46 15.51 -0.80 -22.22
CA SER A 46 16.28 0.27 -21.57
C SER A 46 15.40 1.15 -20.69
N VAL A 47 14.20 1.48 -21.17
CA VAL A 47 13.23 2.31 -20.44
C VAL A 47 11.84 1.69 -20.53
N TYR A 48 11.16 1.57 -19.40
CA TYR A 48 9.74 1.24 -19.33
C TYR A 48 8.91 2.48 -19.02
N LYS A 49 7.74 2.59 -19.67
CA LYS A 49 6.67 3.51 -19.29
C LYS A 49 5.72 2.76 -18.36
N LEU A 50 5.39 3.39 -17.24
CA LEU A 50 4.41 2.91 -16.27
C LEU A 50 3.19 3.84 -16.28
N GLU A 51 2.01 3.27 -16.44
CA GLU A 51 0.71 3.96 -16.24
C GLU A 51 -0.05 3.23 -15.14
N MET A 52 -0.40 3.94 -14.06
CA MET A 52 -1.04 3.36 -12.88
C MET A 52 -1.85 4.40 -12.11
N SER A 53 -2.71 3.94 -11.19
CA SER A 53 -3.43 4.78 -10.24
C SER A 53 -2.55 5.17 -9.05
N GLU A 54 -2.86 6.28 -8.38
CA GLU A 54 -2.26 6.61 -7.07
C GLU A 54 -2.67 5.60 -5.97
N HIS A 55 -3.75 4.84 -6.20
CA HIS A 55 -4.27 3.79 -5.30
C HIS A 55 -3.93 2.36 -5.76
N THR A 56 -2.94 2.18 -6.64
CA THR A 56 -2.52 0.86 -7.09
C THR A 56 -1.57 0.20 -6.09
N GLY A 57 -1.80 -1.08 -5.75
CA GLY A 57 -0.88 -1.88 -4.94
C GLY A 57 -0.71 -1.36 -3.51
N THR A 58 0.48 -1.54 -2.94
CA THR A 58 0.86 -0.88 -1.68
C THR A 58 1.02 0.62 -1.92
N HIS A 59 0.19 1.44 -1.27
CA HIS A 59 0.10 2.88 -1.53
C HIS A 59 -0.16 3.69 -0.25
N VAL A 60 -0.17 5.01 -0.40
CA VAL A 60 -0.47 5.98 0.66
C VAL A 60 -1.58 6.90 0.18
N ASP A 61 -2.66 7.00 0.94
CA ASP A 61 -3.73 7.96 0.69
C ASP A 61 -3.33 9.34 1.23
N ALA A 62 -3.33 10.35 0.35
CA ALA A 62 -3.11 11.73 0.74
C ALA A 62 -4.29 12.28 1.57
N LEU A 63 -4.07 13.34 2.37
CA LEU A 63 -5.14 13.98 3.13
C LEU A 63 -6.30 14.45 2.25
N SER A 64 -5.99 14.95 1.04
CA SER A 64 -7.00 15.36 0.07
C SER A 64 -7.89 14.23 -0.45
N HIS A 65 -7.46 12.96 -0.33
CA HIS A 65 -8.27 11.80 -0.68
C HIS A 65 -9.42 11.60 0.32
N MET A 66 -9.17 11.90 1.59
CA MET A 66 -10.07 11.55 2.69
C MET A 66 -11.30 12.47 2.77
N ARG A 67 -11.12 13.77 2.52
CA ARG A 67 -12.14 14.80 2.78
C ARG A 67 -12.07 15.96 1.79
N LYS A 68 -13.24 16.50 1.42
CA LYS A 68 -13.35 17.63 0.48
C LYS A 68 -12.69 18.90 1.02
N GLU A 69 -12.72 19.08 2.34
CA GLU A 69 -12.15 20.22 3.06
C GLU A 69 -10.63 20.23 2.99
N ASP A 70 -10.00 19.07 2.75
CA ASP A 70 -8.57 18.89 2.63
C ASP A 70 -8.08 19.05 1.17
N LYS A 71 -8.92 19.61 0.27
CA LYS A 71 -8.54 19.91 -1.11
C LYS A 71 -7.24 20.72 -1.18
N GLY A 72 -6.29 20.26 -1.98
CA GLY A 72 -4.98 20.88 -2.15
C GLY A 72 -3.91 20.38 -1.18
N LYS A 73 -4.26 19.53 -0.20
CA LYS A 73 -3.31 18.78 0.64
C LYS A 73 -2.95 17.45 -0.02
N SER A 74 -2.41 17.54 -1.24
CA SER A 74 -1.96 16.39 -2.03
C SER A 74 -0.65 15.82 -1.48
N ILE A 75 -0.30 14.60 -1.92
CA ILE A 75 0.84 13.84 -1.39
C ILE A 75 2.17 14.62 -1.45
N ASP A 76 2.38 15.42 -2.50
CA ASP A 76 3.56 16.25 -2.72
C ASP A 76 3.68 17.45 -1.77
N THR A 77 2.59 17.79 -1.06
CA THR A 77 2.55 18.88 -0.08
C THR A 77 2.67 18.40 1.37
N MET A 78 2.56 17.08 1.61
CA MET A 78 2.62 16.52 2.95
C MET A 78 4.07 16.51 3.47
N PRO A 79 4.31 16.85 4.76
CA PRO A 79 5.65 16.82 5.33
C PRO A 79 6.27 15.41 5.32
N LEU A 80 7.55 15.30 4.93
CA LEU A 80 8.28 14.01 4.92
C LEU A 80 8.33 13.33 6.29
N SER A 81 8.24 14.10 7.38
CA SER A 81 8.16 13.56 8.74
C SER A 81 6.93 12.71 9.01
N MET A 82 5.91 12.74 8.15
CA MET A 82 4.75 11.83 8.21
C MET A 82 5.03 10.45 7.62
N PHE A 83 6.13 10.28 6.86
CA PHE A 83 6.45 9.04 6.13
C PHE A 83 7.70 8.33 6.66
N TYR A 84 8.38 8.93 7.64
CA TYR A 84 9.50 8.32 8.33
C TYR A 84 9.31 8.50 9.83
N THR A 85 8.74 7.47 10.45
CA THR A 85 8.24 7.49 11.82
C THR A 85 8.72 6.26 12.60
N GLU A 86 8.62 6.30 13.93
CA GLU A 86 8.60 5.06 14.71
C GLU A 86 7.31 4.29 14.38
N GLY A 87 7.39 2.96 14.37
CA GLY A 87 6.28 2.11 13.95
C GLY A 87 6.05 0.97 14.91
N LEU A 88 4.78 0.67 15.19
CA LEU A 88 4.36 -0.49 15.96
C LEU A 88 3.51 -1.41 15.07
N CYS A 89 3.89 -2.69 15.00
CA CYS A 89 3.10 -3.70 14.29
C CYS A 89 2.28 -4.50 15.32
N LEU A 90 0.96 -4.41 15.21
CA LEU A 90 0.02 -5.16 16.04
C LEU A 90 -0.54 -6.32 15.24
N ASP A 91 -0.32 -7.54 15.73
CA ASP A 91 -0.81 -8.75 15.06
C ASP A 91 -2.30 -8.95 15.34
N PHE A 92 -3.09 -8.89 14.27
CA PHE A 92 -4.53 -9.15 14.19
C PHE A 92 -4.81 -10.27 13.17
N SER A 93 -3.82 -11.13 12.91
CA SER A 93 -3.95 -12.24 11.96
C SER A 93 -4.97 -13.29 12.37
N GLU A 94 -5.50 -13.24 13.58
CA GLU A 94 -6.64 -14.03 14.03
C GLU A 94 -7.99 -13.56 13.46
N LYS A 95 -8.09 -12.31 12.98
CA LYS A 95 -9.34 -11.73 12.50
C LYS A 95 -9.84 -12.45 11.25
N GLY A 96 -11.14 -12.79 11.27
CA GLY A 96 -11.88 -13.32 10.13
C GLY A 96 -12.38 -12.24 9.17
N LEU A 97 -13.06 -12.67 8.11
CA LEU A 97 -13.62 -11.79 7.08
C LEU A 97 -14.61 -10.79 7.70
N LYS A 98 -14.46 -9.51 7.32
CA LYS A 98 -15.28 -8.37 7.80
C LYS A 98 -15.31 -8.18 9.32
N GLU A 99 -14.43 -8.83 10.07
CA GLU A 99 -14.33 -8.57 11.49
C GLU A 99 -13.79 -7.16 11.75
N ILE A 100 -14.29 -6.54 12.82
CA ILE A 100 -13.90 -5.20 13.23
C ILE A 100 -12.86 -5.31 14.34
N ILE A 101 -11.78 -4.55 14.19
CA ILE A 101 -10.76 -4.30 15.20
C ILE A 101 -11.19 -3.06 16.00
N THR A 102 -11.37 -3.21 17.32
CA THR A 102 -11.81 -2.10 18.19
C THR A 102 -10.64 -1.34 18.82
N SER A 103 -10.92 -0.16 19.37
CA SER A 103 -9.96 0.64 20.14
C SER A 103 -9.48 -0.11 21.38
N GLU A 104 -10.35 -0.86 22.05
CA GLU A 104 -9.99 -1.69 23.20
C GLU A 104 -9.03 -2.83 22.82
N GLU A 105 -9.26 -3.48 21.68
CA GLU A 105 -8.36 -4.55 21.21
C GLU A 105 -6.97 -4.00 20.86
N ILE A 106 -6.90 -2.83 20.22
CA ILE A 106 -5.62 -2.14 19.95
C ILE A 106 -4.91 -1.81 21.27
N GLN A 107 -5.62 -1.24 22.24
CA GLN A 107 -5.07 -0.93 23.56
C GLN A 107 -4.61 -2.19 24.30
N GLN A 108 -5.31 -3.31 24.13
CA GLN A 108 -4.92 -4.58 24.73
C GLN A 108 -3.63 -5.13 24.09
N LYS A 109 -3.55 -5.14 22.75
CA LYS A 109 -2.33 -5.58 22.04
C LYS A 109 -1.11 -4.73 22.42
N LEU A 110 -1.27 -3.41 22.59
CA LEU A 110 -0.21 -2.52 23.08
C LEU A 110 0.25 -2.89 24.49
N LYS A 111 -0.67 -3.19 25.41
CA LYS A 111 -0.34 -3.65 26.77
C LYS A 111 0.37 -5.00 26.76
N ASP A 112 -0.06 -5.92 25.90
CA ASP A 112 0.52 -7.27 25.82
C ASP A 112 1.99 -7.25 25.39
N ILE A 113 2.40 -6.25 24.60
CA ILE A 113 3.78 -6.05 24.17
C ILE A 113 4.55 -5.03 25.04
N ASP A 114 3.94 -4.51 26.11
CA ASP A 114 4.49 -3.46 26.99
C ASP A 114 4.95 -2.19 26.24
N GLU A 115 4.23 -1.81 25.18
CA GLU A 115 4.53 -0.63 24.38
C GLU A 115 3.52 0.49 24.62
N THR A 116 4.00 1.73 24.49
CA THR A 116 3.16 2.93 24.57
C THR A 116 3.27 3.72 23.28
N LEU A 117 2.12 3.94 22.63
CA LEU A 117 2.03 4.75 21.42
C LEU A 117 2.41 6.20 21.71
N LYS A 118 3.31 6.76 20.90
CA LYS A 118 3.68 8.17 20.96
C LYS A 118 3.01 8.95 19.83
N ALA A 119 2.88 10.25 20.02
CA ALA A 119 2.36 11.12 18.98
C ALA A 119 3.31 11.13 17.77
N GLY A 120 2.78 10.77 16.61
CA GLY A 120 3.53 10.68 15.34
C GLY A 120 3.94 9.25 14.95
N ASP A 121 3.71 8.25 15.80
CA ASP A 121 3.97 6.85 15.46
C ASP A 121 3.01 6.33 14.38
N THR A 122 3.49 5.39 13.57
CA THR A 122 2.67 4.62 12.63
C THR A 122 2.26 3.29 13.24
N ILE A 123 0.97 2.97 13.22
CA ILE A 123 0.48 1.64 13.61
C ILE A 123 0.22 0.81 12.35
N LEU A 124 0.89 -0.34 12.25
CA LEU A 124 0.58 -1.38 11.27
C LEU A 124 -0.35 -2.41 11.90
N LEU A 125 -1.54 -2.58 11.35
CA LEU A 125 -2.49 -3.62 11.75
C LEU A 125 -2.31 -4.84 10.84
N HIS A 126 -1.58 -5.84 11.31
CA HIS A 126 -1.29 -7.03 10.52
C HIS A 126 -2.45 -8.03 10.58
N THR A 127 -3.26 -8.12 9.53
CA THR A 127 -4.44 -9.02 9.49
C THR A 127 -4.18 -10.35 8.75
N GLY A 128 -3.05 -10.44 8.04
CA GLY A 128 -2.77 -11.55 7.14
C GLY A 128 -3.73 -11.68 5.94
N HIS A 129 -4.55 -10.64 5.66
CA HIS A 129 -5.62 -10.72 4.66
C HIS A 129 -5.09 -11.00 3.25
N TYR A 130 -3.98 -10.35 2.88
CA TYR A 130 -3.30 -10.59 1.60
C TYR A 130 -2.92 -12.06 1.43
N GLN A 131 -2.20 -12.64 2.40
CA GLN A 131 -1.73 -14.02 2.32
C GLN A 131 -2.88 -15.03 2.25
N LYS A 132 -4.00 -14.76 2.91
CA LYS A 132 -5.15 -15.66 2.96
C LYS A 132 -6.09 -15.57 1.77
N HIS A 133 -6.27 -14.37 1.21
CA HIS A 133 -7.42 -14.06 0.37
C HIS A 133 -7.09 -13.37 -0.96
N PHE A 134 -5.83 -13.02 -1.24
CA PHE A 134 -5.46 -12.44 -2.53
C PHE A 134 -5.85 -13.38 -3.69
N ASN A 135 -6.42 -12.80 -4.76
CA ASN A 135 -6.99 -13.53 -5.91
C ASN A 135 -8.12 -14.53 -5.59
N THR A 136 -8.77 -14.40 -4.44
CA THR A 136 -9.96 -15.19 -4.09
C THR A 136 -11.22 -14.33 -4.07
N GLU A 137 -12.38 -14.97 -4.05
CA GLU A 137 -13.68 -14.29 -3.91
C GLU A 137 -13.84 -13.52 -2.59
N ASN A 138 -13.02 -13.87 -1.58
CA ASN A 138 -13.01 -13.23 -0.25
C ASN A 138 -12.08 -12.01 -0.16
N TRP A 139 -11.33 -11.70 -1.23
CA TRP A 139 -10.48 -10.51 -1.28
C TRP A 139 -11.16 -9.19 -0.87
N PRO A 140 -12.42 -8.87 -1.27
CA PRO A 140 -13.07 -7.62 -0.86
C PRO A 140 -13.54 -7.61 0.60
N ASP A 141 -13.48 -8.74 1.31
CA ASP A 141 -14.12 -8.94 2.60
C ASP A 141 -13.11 -8.91 3.77
N GLY A 142 -12.09 -8.05 3.66
CA GLY A 142 -11.07 -7.91 4.68
C GLY A 142 -11.57 -7.33 6.01
N PRO A 143 -10.82 -7.54 7.12
CA PRO A 143 -11.09 -6.87 8.38
C PRO A 143 -10.97 -5.34 8.26
N GLY A 144 -11.62 -4.63 9.17
CA GLY A 144 -11.55 -3.17 9.25
C GLY A 144 -11.43 -2.68 10.69
N ILE A 145 -11.34 -1.38 10.89
CA ILE A 145 -11.31 -0.76 12.22
C ILE A 145 -12.66 -0.13 12.57
N SER A 146 -12.97 -0.03 13.85
CA SER A 146 -14.14 0.70 14.32
C SER A 146 -13.99 2.21 14.07
N ALA A 147 -15.11 2.93 13.95
CA ALA A 147 -15.09 4.39 13.81
C ALA A 147 -14.51 5.11 15.05
N GLU A 148 -14.51 4.43 16.21
CA GLU A 148 -13.87 4.93 17.42
C GLU A 148 -12.36 4.78 17.35
N ALA A 149 -11.85 3.62 16.89
CA ALA A 149 -10.42 3.39 16.71
C ALA A 149 -9.77 4.37 15.70
N ALA A 150 -10.56 4.93 14.78
CA ALA A 150 -10.11 5.89 13.79
C ALA A 150 -10.04 7.35 14.30
N ARG A 151 -10.32 7.62 15.58
CA ARG A 151 -10.34 8.98 16.19
C ARG A 151 -9.20 9.17 17.17
#